data_AF-A0A8C5XTI7-F1
#
_entry.id   AF-A0A8C5XTI7-F1
#
_cell.length_a   1.000
_cell.length_b   1.000
_cell.length_c   1.000
_cell.angle_alpha   90.00
_cell.angle_beta   90.00
_cell.angle_gamma   90.00
#
_symmetry.space_group_name_H-M   'P 1'
#
loop_
_entity.id
_entity.type
_entity.pdbx_description
1 polymer ?
#
loop_
_entity_poly.entity_id
_entity_poly.type
_entity_poly.pdbx_seq_one_letter_code
_entity_poly.pdbx_strand_id
1 'polypeptide(L)'
;MTKGTSSFGNRRNKTRTLCHRCGSKAYHLQKSTCGKCGYPAKRKRKCNWSAKAKRQNTTGTGRMRHLKIVYHRFRTISHYVKSAWGPLTA
;
A
#
# COMPACT_ATOMS: atom_id res chain seq x y z
N MET A 1 -40.47 10.15 9.21
CA MET A 1 -39.05 10.58 9.18
C MET A 1 -38.79 11.33 7.88
N THR A 2 -38.46 12.62 7.95
CA THR A 2 -38.22 13.43 6.75
C THR A 2 -36.77 13.23 6.26
N LYS A 3 -36.58 13.19 4.94
CA LYS A 3 -35.23 13.15 4.34
C LYS A 3 -34.58 14.54 4.42
N GLY A 4 -33.26 14.60 4.23
CA GLY A 4 -32.53 15.87 4.20
C GLY A 4 -32.13 16.36 5.59
N THR A 5 -32.12 17.68 5.79
CA THR A 5 -31.57 18.39 6.96
C THR A 5 -31.99 17.80 8.29
N SER A 6 -33.28 17.52 8.46
CA SER A 6 -33.85 16.94 9.68
C SER A 6 -33.27 15.56 10.04
N SER A 7 -32.80 14.78 9.06
CA SER A 7 -32.19 13.46 9.28
C SER A 7 -30.69 13.50 9.63
N PHE A 8 -29.97 14.57 9.26
CA PHE A 8 -28.52 14.65 9.44
C PHE A 8 -28.10 14.83 10.89
N GLY A 9 -28.95 15.47 11.72
CA GLY A 9 -28.68 15.68 13.15
C GLY A 9 -28.44 14.40 13.95
N ASN A 10 -28.92 13.26 13.45
CA ASN A 10 -28.79 11.95 14.09
C ASN A 10 -27.52 11.17 13.66
N ARG A 11 -26.73 11.66 12.68
CA ARG A 11 -25.58 10.93 12.10
C ARG A 11 -24.26 11.19 12.85
N ARG A 12 -24.24 10.94 14.17
CA ARG A 12 -23.08 11.25 15.04
C ARG A 12 -22.09 10.07 15.18
N ASN A 13 -22.60 8.85 15.20
CA ASN A 13 -21.81 7.63 15.38
C ASN A 13 -20.87 7.37 14.20
N LYS A 14 -19.67 6.86 14.48
CA LYS A 14 -18.67 6.55 13.46
C LYS A 14 -18.67 5.06 13.15
N THR A 15 -18.86 4.72 11.88
CA THR A 15 -18.81 3.34 11.40
C THR A 15 -17.37 2.84 11.17
N ARG A 16 -16.44 3.77 10.86
CA ARG A 16 -15.07 3.45 10.45
C ARG A 16 -14.00 4.18 11.26
N THR A 17 -12.93 3.47 11.60
CA THR A 17 -11.73 3.98 12.28
C THR A 17 -10.47 3.68 11.47
N LEU A 18 -9.30 4.10 11.98
CA LEU A 18 -8.00 3.83 11.37
C LEU A 18 -7.66 2.35 11.41
N CYS A 19 -7.12 1.83 10.32
CA CYS A 19 -6.67 0.44 10.24
C CYS A 19 -5.19 0.33 10.61
N HIS A 20 -4.85 -0.53 11.59
CA HIS A 20 -3.47 -0.76 12.03
C HIS A 20 -2.50 -1.18 10.90
N ARG A 21 -2.98 -1.91 9.88
CA ARG A 21 -2.11 -2.38 8.78
C ARG A 21 -1.85 -1.33 7.71
N CYS A 22 -2.85 -0.53 7.34
CA CYS A 22 -2.77 0.35 6.17
C CYS A 22 -2.90 1.84 6.48
N GLY A 23 -3.14 2.22 7.74
CA GLY A 23 -3.24 3.61 8.18
C GLY A 23 -4.46 4.38 7.68
N SER A 24 -5.25 3.82 6.76
CA SER A 24 -6.45 4.50 6.26
C SER A 24 -7.65 4.34 7.19
N LYS A 25 -8.53 5.34 7.24
CA LYS A 25 -9.83 5.33 7.95
C LYS A 25 -10.87 4.45 7.24
N ALA A 26 -10.57 3.16 7.15
CA ALA A 26 -11.35 2.17 6.41
C ALA A 26 -11.64 0.91 7.24
N TYR A 27 -11.26 0.86 8.51
CA TYR A 27 -11.58 -0.26 9.39
C TYR A 27 -13.02 -0.10 9.89
N HIS A 28 -13.90 -1.05 9.56
CA HIS A 28 -15.28 -1.04 9.97
C HIS A 28 -15.41 -1.65 11.37
N LEU A 29 -15.98 -0.92 12.33
CA LEU A 29 -16.04 -1.36 13.73
C LEU A 29 -16.92 -2.60 13.91
N GLN A 30 -18.17 -2.53 13.47
CA GLN A 30 -19.14 -3.63 13.62
C GLN A 30 -18.73 -4.92 12.89
N LYS A 31 -18.18 -4.80 11.67
CA LYS A 31 -17.79 -5.94 10.82
C LYS A 31 -16.34 -6.38 11.05
N SER A 32 -15.62 -5.71 11.95
CA SER A 32 -14.21 -5.95 12.27
C SER A 32 -13.31 -6.16 11.05
N THR A 33 -13.55 -5.44 9.96
CA THR A 33 -12.87 -5.65 8.66
C THR A 33 -12.50 -4.34 8.00
N CYS A 34 -11.33 -4.30 7.34
CA CYS A 34 -10.86 -3.14 6.61
C CYS A 34 -11.27 -3.17 5.14
N GLY A 35 -12.06 -2.19 4.71
CA GLY A 35 -12.48 -2.03 3.32
C GLY A 35 -11.34 -1.70 2.35
N LYS A 36 -10.20 -1.16 2.82
CA LYS A 36 -9.04 -0.87 1.96
C LYS A 36 -8.17 -2.12 1.77
N CYS A 37 -7.58 -2.62 2.85
CA CYS A 37 -6.55 -3.66 2.78
C CYS A 37 -7.03 -5.08 3.14
N GLY A 38 -8.27 -5.26 3.61
CA GLY A 38 -8.81 -6.56 4.00
C GLY A 38 -8.39 -7.09 5.37
N TYR A 39 -7.70 -6.30 6.21
CA TYR A 39 -7.42 -6.67 7.61
C TYR A 39 -8.72 -7.14 8.30
N PRO A 40 -8.75 -8.27 9.03
CA PRO A 40 -7.61 -9.06 9.53
C PRO A 40 -7.02 -10.11 8.57
N ALA A 41 -7.64 -10.35 7.40
CA ALA A 41 -7.21 -11.42 6.48
C ALA A 41 -5.70 -11.39 6.20
N LYS A 42 -5.06 -12.56 6.08
CA LYS A 42 -3.60 -12.66 5.87
C LYS A 42 -3.17 -11.98 4.57
N ARG A 43 -3.90 -12.22 3.48
CA ARG A 43 -3.61 -11.61 2.17
C ARG A 43 -4.17 -10.18 2.11
N LYS A 44 -3.39 -9.25 1.54
CA LYS A 44 -3.86 -7.90 1.26
C LYS A 44 -4.91 -7.94 0.15
N ARG A 45 -6.05 -7.29 0.39
CA ARG A 45 -7.10 -7.09 -0.62
C ARG A 45 -6.55 -6.28 -1.79
N LYS A 46 -6.70 -6.80 -3.01
CA LYS A 46 -6.36 -6.14 -4.27
C LYS A 46 -7.45 -6.47 -5.28
N CYS A 47 -7.74 -5.53 -6.17
CA CYS A 47 -8.78 -5.70 -7.18
C CYS A 47 -8.26 -5.23 -8.53
N ASN A 48 -8.58 -5.96 -9.61
CA ASN A 48 -8.00 -5.70 -10.92
C ASN A 48 -8.62 -4.51 -11.65
N TRP A 49 -9.87 -4.20 -11.35
CA TRP A 49 -10.68 -3.16 -11.96
C TRP A 49 -10.22 -1.72 -11.64
N SER A 50 -9.41 -1.50 -10.60
CA SER A 50 -8.91 -0.15 -10.27
C SER A 50 -7.39 -0.05 -10.37
N ALA A 51 -6.90 0.48 -11.48
CA ALA A 51 -5.48 0.75 -11.70
C ALA A 51 -4.92 1.79 -10.69
N LYS A 52 -5.68 2.84 -10.39
CA LYS A 52 -5.29 3.88 -9.42
C LYS A 52 -5.10 3.31 -8.01
N ALA A 53 -6.00 2.44 -7.56
CA ALA A 53 -5.89 1.80 -6.26
C ALA A 53 -4.67 0.87 -6.15
N LYS A 54 -4.31 0.18 -7.24
CA LYS A 54 -3.08 -0.62 -7.32
C LYS A 54 -1.83 0.26 -7.18
N ARG A 55 -1.74 1.34 -7.97
CA ARG A 55 -0.59 2.25 -7.99
C ARG A 55 -0.27 2.84 -6.62
N GLN A 56 -1.29 3.20 -5.84
CA GLN A 56 -1.11 3.82 -4.52
C GLN A 56 -0.44 2.93 -3.46
N ASN A 57 -0.50 1.60 -3.61
CA ASN A 57 -0.01 0.66 -2.60
C ASN A 57 1.03 -0.32 -3.16
N THR A 58 1.58 -0.03 -4.34
CA THR A 58 2.59 -0.86 -4.98
C THR A 58 3.95 -0.73 -4.30
N THR A 59 4.82 -1.72 -4.49
CA THR A 59 6.23 -1.66 -4.07
C THR A 59 6.88 -0.44 -4.71
N GLY A 60 7.66 0.34 -3.96
CA GLY A 60 8.15 1.65 -4.42
C GLY A 60 7.59 2.84 -3.64
N THR A 61 6.36 2.72 -3.14
CA THR A 61 5.67 3.84 -2.46
C THR A 61 6.12 4.09 -1.02
N GLY A 62 6.72 3.09 -0.37
CA GLY A 62 7.19 3.17 1.01
C GLY A 62 8.69 3.44 1.13
N ARG A 63 9.21 3.35 2.36
CA ARG A 63 10.63 3.61 2.66
C ARG A 63 11.62 2.62 2.02
N MET A 64 11.14 1.45 1.56
CA MET A 64 11.97 0.41 0.92
C MET A 64 13.29 0.08 1.64
N ARG A 65 13.29 0.04 2.98
CA ARG A 65 14.53 -0.04 3.79
C ARG A 65 15.48 -1.15 3.35
N HIS A 66 14.96 -2.36 3.07
CA HIS A 66 15.77 -3.48 2.61
C HIS A 66 16.04 -3.45 1.11
N LEU A 67 14.99 -3.35 0.28
CA LEU A 67 15.11 -3.41 -1.18
C LEU A 67 16.01 -2.29 -1.75
N LYS A 68 16.05 -1.12 -1.12
CA LYS A 68 16.94 -0.03 -1.52
C LYS A 68 18.42 -0.42 -1.36
N ILE A 69 18.77 -1.04 -0.23
CA ILE A 69 20.14 -1.53 0.03
C ILE A 69 20.51 -2.62 -0.98
N VAL A 70 19.60 -3.57 -1.20
CA VAL A 70 19.79 -4.66 -2.17
C VAL A 70 20.06 -4.10 -3.57
N TYR A 71 19.24 -3.14 -4.03
CA TYR A 71 19.42 -2.50 -5.33
C TYR A 71 20.75 -1.73 -5.43
N HIS A 72 21.15 -1.02 -4.37
CA HIS A 72 22.45 -0.34 -4.35
C HIS A 72 23.62 -1.34 -4.45
N ARG A 73 23.57 -2.46 -3.72
CA ARG A 73 24.59 -3.52 -3.78
C ARG A 73 24.68 -4.16 -5.17
N PHE A 74 23.54 -4.49 -5.77
CA PHE A 74 23.53 -5.02 -7.14
C PHE A 74 24.11 -4.03 -8.13
N ARG A 75 23.80 -2.73 -8.01
CA ARG A 75 24.36 -1.69 -8.89
C ARG A 75 25.87 -1.58 -8.74
N THR A 76 26.40 -1.63 -7.52
CA THR A 76 27.86 -1.57 -7.29
C THR A 76 28.55 -2.83 -7.81
N ILE A 77 27.98 -4.03 -7.58
CA ILE A 77 28.55 -5.29 -8.06
C ILE A 77 28.52 -5.35 -9.59
N SER A 78 27.41 -4.97 -10.25
CA SER A 78 27.34 -4.93 -11.71
C SER A 78 28.32 -3.93 -12.33
N HIS A 79 28.64 -2.83 -11.64
CA HIS A 79 29.69 -1.92 -12.08
C HIS A 79 31.07 -2.58 -12.02
N TYR A 80 31.43 -3.17 -10.87
CA TYR A 80 32.72 -3.85 -10.69
C TYR A 80 32.91 -5.03 -11.66
N VAL A 81 31.86 -5.84 -11.89
CA VAL A 81 31.92 -6.96 -12.85
C VAL A 81 32.07 -6.45 -14.28
N LYS A 82 31.39 -5.37 -14.67
CA LYS A 82 31.58 -4.77 -16.01
C LYS A 82 32.94 -4.11 -16.20
N SER A 83 33.53 -3.53 -15.17
CA SER A 83 34.87 -2.93 -15.25
C SER A 83 36.00 -3.96 -15.13
N ALA A 84 35.80 -5.08 -14.43
CA ALA A 84 36.77 -6.17 -14.32
C ALA A 84 36.71 -7.16 -15.51
N TRP A 85 35.60 -7.19 -16.25
CA TRP A 85 35.36 -8.12 -17.37
C TRP A 85 34.75 -7.42 -18.60
N GLY A 86 35.05 -6.12 -18.80
CA GLY A 86 34.74 -5.42 -20.06
C GLY A 86 35.56 -6.00 -21.22
N PRO A 87 35.12 -5.86 -22.49
CA PRO A 87 35.77 -6.57 -23.59
C PRO A 87 37.23 -6.17 -23.63
N LEU A 88 38.12 -7.16 -23.56
CA LEU A 88 39.44 -7.07 -24.17
C LEU A 88 39.18 -6.79 -25.65
N THR A 89 39.01 -5.52 -26.00
CA THR A 89 39.07 -5.09 -27.39
C THR A 89 40.47 -5.44 -27.85
N ALA A 90 40.53 -6.40 -28.77
CA ALA A 90 41.73 -6.80 -29.49
C ALA A 90 42.39 -5.60 -30.20
#